data_AF-A0A661XQ14-F1
#
_entry.id   AF-A0A661XQ14-F1
#
_cell.length_a   1.000
_cell.length_b   1.000
_cell.length_c   1.000
_cell.angle_alpha   90.00
_cell.angle_beta   90.00
_cell.angle_gamma   90.00
#
_symmetry.space_group_name_H-M   'P 1'
#
loop_
_entity.id
_entity.type
_entity.pdbx_description
1 polymer ?
#
loop_
_entity_poly.entity_id
_entity_poly.type
_entity_poly.pdbx_seq_one_letter_code
_entity_poly.pdbx_strand_id
1 'polypeptide(L)'
;RYLYYHNSVKELEELYDSGVLLQLNLLSISGFYSKEVKKMANRLIKAEMISFIGSDCHNANQLVFLSKTLKSADMNSLETLNLLNNNI
;
A
#
# COMPACT_ATOMS: atom_id res chain seq x y z
N ARG A 1 6.97 -3.73 -3.32
CA ARG A 1 6.27 -3.62 -4.63
C ARG A 1 5.95 -5.04 -5.09
N TYR A 2 4.69 -5.49 -4.97
CA TYR A 2 4.26 -6.87 -5.32
C TYR A 2 4.08 -7.06 -6.83
N LEU A 3 5.08 -6.64 -7.63
CA LEU A 3 5.00 -6.67 -9.09
C LEU A 3 4.83 -8.10 -9.65
N TYR A 4 5.17 -9.11 -8.86
CA TYR A 4 5.03 -10.52 -9.23
C TYR A 4 3.60 -11.07 -9.05
N TYR A 5 2.80 -10.47 -8.15
CA TYR A 5 1.47 -10.96 -7.77
C TYR A 5 0.32 -10.32 -8.56
N HIS A 6 0.61 -9.61 -9.66
CA HIS A 6 -0.43 -8.98 -10.49
C HIS A 6 -1.46 -9.99 -11.01
N ASN A 7 -1.09 -11.27 -11.14
CA ASN A 7 -1.98 -12.35 -11.60
C ASN A 7 -2.58 -13.21 -10.48
N SER A 8 -2.17 -13.02 -9.22
CA SER A 8 -2.53 -13.93 -8.13
C SER A 8 -2.64 -13.16 -6.81
N VAL A 9 -3.72 -12.39 -6.66
CA VAL A 9 -4.13 -11.89 -5.34
C VAL A 9 -4.34 -13.05 -4.37
N LYS A 10 -4.70 -14.22 -4.91
CA LYS A 10 -4.87 -15.46 -4.19
C LYS A 10 -3.63 -15.86 -3.37
N GLU A 11 -2.43 -15.72 -3.92
CA GLU A 11 -1.20 -16.03 -3.15
C GLU A 11 -0.98 -15.04 -2.00
N LEU A 12 -1.34 -13.76 -2.18
CA LEU A 12 -1.29 -12.78 -1.09
C LEU A 12 -2.36 -13.05 -0.03
N GLU A 13 -3.54 -13.51 -0.45
CA GLU A 13 -4.61 -13.98 0.44
C GLU A 13 -4.13 -15.19 1.25
N GLU A 14 -3.54 -16.21 0.62
CA GLU A 14 -3.00 -17.38 1.30
C GLU A 14 -1.88 -17.03 2.30
N LEU A 15 -0.99 -16.09 1.95
CA LEU A 15 0.04 -15.60 2.86
C LEU A 15 -0.58 -14.86 4.06
N TYR A 16 -1.53 -13.96 3.81
CA TYR A 16 -2.24 -13.23 4.84
C TYR A 16 -2.96 -14.18 5.81
N ASP A 17 -3.69 -15.16 5.27
CA ASP A 17 -4.42 -16.17 6.03
C ASP A 17 -3.48 -17.07 6.85
N SER A 18 -2.24 -17.28 6.40
CA SER A 18 -1.21 -17.98 7.16
C SER A 18 -0.63 -17.17 8.34
N GLY A 19 -1.05 -15.92 8.52
CA GLY A 19 -0.59 -15.00 9.56
C GLY A 19 0.56 -14.10 9.14
N VAL A 20 0.91 -14.03 7.84
CA VAL A 20 1.93 -13.10 7.34
C VAL A 20 1.37 -11.69 7.30
N LEU A 21 2.09 -10.77 7.94
CA LEU A 21 1.73 -9.36 7.95
C LEU A 21 2.16 -8.68 6.65
N LEU A 22 1.26 -7.95 6.02
CA LEU A 22 1.54 -7.24 4.77
C LEU A 22 1.81 -5.76 5.01
N GLN A 23 2.85 -5.26 4.35
CA GLN A 23 3.19 -3.83 4.33
C GLN A 23 2.89 -3.20 2.97
N LEU A 24 2.22 -2.04 2.99
CA LEU A 24 1.90 -1.25 1.81
C LEU A 24 2.83 -0.05 1.67
N ASN A 25 3.50 0.07 0.51
CA ASN A 25 4.25 1.28 0.16
C ASN A 25 3.28 2.43 -0.18
N LEU A 26 3.38 3.57 0.50
CA LEU A 26 2.52 4.76 0.34
C LEU A 26 2.50 5.32 -1.08
N LEU A 27 3.59 5.21 -1.84
CA LEU A 27 3.58 5.63 -3.25
C LEU A 27 2.75 4.71 -4.15
N SER A 28 2.34 3.53 -3.66
CA SER A 28 1.46 2.62 -4.40
C SER A 28 0.04 3.16 -4.52
N ILE A 29 -0.44 3.97 -3.56
CA ILE A 29 -1.80 4.53 -3.60
C ILE A 29 -1.92 5.79 -4.47
N SER A 30 -0.82 6.50 -4.73
CA SER A 30 -0.82 7.70 -5.57
C SER A 30 -0.72 7.42 -7.07
N GLY A 31 -0.49 6.17 -7.47
CA GLY A 31 -0.29 5.80 -8.87
C GLY A 31 1.10 6.16 -9.41
N PHE A 32 2.05 6.51 -8.53
CA PHE A 32 3.44 6.80 -8.88
C PHE A 32 4.09 5.65 -9.66
N TYR A 33 3.79 4.40 -9.29
CA TYR A 33 4.39 3.22 -9.91
C TYR A 33 3.69 2.76 -11.19
N SER A 34 2.36 2.70 -11.18
CA SER A 34 1.48 2.48 -12.34
C SER A 34 0.00 2.52 -11.90
N LYS A 35 -0.93 2.52 -12.86
CA LYS A 35 -2.38 2.42 -12.58
C LYS A 35 -2.76 1.06 -11.99
N GLU A 36 -2.10 0.01 -12.44
CA GLU A 36 -2.31 -1.38 -12.00
C GLU A 36 -1.87 -1.56 -10.55
N VAL A 37 -0.72 -0.97 -10.18
CA VAL A 37 -0.24 -0.98 -8.78
C VAL A 37 -1.22 -0.25 -7.87
N LYS A 38 -1.76 0.90 -8.30
CA LYS A 38 -2.80 1.62 -7.55
C LYS A 38 -4.08 0.79 -7.38
N LYS A 39 -4.53 0.11 -8.43
CA LYS A 39 -5.69 -0.80 -8.35
C LYS A 39 -5.46 -1.94 -7.37
N MET A 40 -4.28 -2.54 -7.39
CA MET A 40 -3.92 -3.62 -6.46
C MET A 40 -3.88 -3.12 -5.01
N ALA A 41 -3.22 -1.99 -4.76
CA ALA A 41 -3.17 -1.36 -3.45
C ALA A 41 -4.59 -1.13 -2.90
N ASN A 42 -5.47 -0.54 -3.70
CA ASN A 42 -6.87 -0.31 -3.31
C ASN A 42 -7.63 -1.61 -3.05
N ARG A 43 -7.34 -2.69 -3.77
CA ARG A 43 -7.98 -4.00 -3.53
C ARG A 43 -7.54 -4.59 -2.17
N LEU A 44 -6.25 -4.56 -1.86
CA LEU A 44 -5.71 -5.04 -0.59
C LEU A 44 -6.20 -4.21 0.61
N ILE A 45 -6.29 -2.89 0.43
CA ILE A 45 -6.85 -1.97 1.44
C ILE A 45 -8.32 -2.32 1.72
N LYS A 46 -9.14 -2.48 0.67
CA LYS A 46 -10.56 -2.84 0.81
C LYS A 46 -10.79 -4.21 1.43
N ALA A 47 -9.83 -5.12 1.26
CA ALA A 47 -9.85 -6.43 1.89
C ALA A 47 -9.30 -6.43 3.32
N GLU A 48 -8.91 -5.26 3.86
CA GLU A 48 -8.31 -5.09 5.19
C GLU A 48 -7.05 -5.94 5.42
N MET A 49 -6.34 -6.30 4.35
CA MET A 49 -5.20 -7.21 4.41
C MET A 49 -3.87 -6.51 4.74
N ILE A 50 -3.87 -5.20 4.96
CA ILE A 50 -2.67 -4.40 5.17
C ILE A 50 -2.47 -4.13 6.66
N SER A 51 -1.35 -4.61 7.20
CA SER A 51 -0.99 -4.45 8.61
C SER A 51 -0.08 -3.25 8.85
N PHE A 52 0.70 -2.83 7.83
CA PHE A 52 1.66 -1.73 7.94
C PHE A 52 1.64 -0.82 6.71
N ILE A 53 1.99 0.45 6.91
CA ILE A 53 2.31 1.39 5.83
C ILE A 53 3.76 1.86 5.91
N GLY A 54 4.35 2.22 4.77
CA GLY A 54 5.72 2.74 4.73
C GLY A 54 5.98 3.56 3.49
N SER A 55 6.81 4.60 3.59
CA SER A 55 7.15 5.44 2.44
C SER A 55 8.09 4.75 1.45
N ASP A 56 9.01 3.92 1.96
CA ASP A 56 10.05 3.23 1.18
C ASP A 56 10.76 4.22 0.23
N CYS A 57 11.06 5.39 0.81
CA CYS A 57 11.63 6.52 0.11
C CYS A 57 13.16 6.45 0.14
N HIS A 58 13.79 6.47 -1.03
CA HIS A 58 15.24 6.38 -1.19
C HIS A 58 15.81 7.49 -2.10
N ASN A 59 14.98 8.41 -2.61
CA ASN A 59 15.44 9.53 -3.43
C ASN A 59 14.53 10.77 -3.31
N ALA A 60 15.07 11.93 -3.69
CA ALA A 60 14.38 13.21 -3.57
C ALA A 60 13.09 13.30 -4.38
N ASN A 61 13.02 12.66 -5.55
CA ASN A 61 11.80 12.63 -6.37
C ASN A 61 10.67 11.91 -5.63
N GLN A 62 10.97 10.78 -4.99
CA GLN A 62 10.00 10.05 -4.17
C GLN A 62 9.52 10.88 -2.97
N LEU A 63 10.38 11.69 -2.34
CA LEU A 63 9.96 12.61 -1.27
C LEU A 63 8.94 13.63 -1.77
N VAL A 64 9.19 14.23 -2.94
CA VAL A 64 8.26 15.20 -3.54
C VAL A 64 6.92 14.53 -3.83
N PHE A 65 6.90 13.34 -4.42
CA PHE A 65 5.65 12.61 -4.68
C PHE A 65 4.96 12.14 -3.41
N LEU A 66 5.71 11.71 -2.40
CA LEU A 66 5.18 11.32 -1.10
C LEU A 66 4.47 12.50 -0.43
N SER A 67 5.09 13.68 -0.40
CA SER A 67 4.49 14.89 0.17
C SER A 67 3.18 15.29 -0.51
N LYS A 68 3.05 15.04 -1.83
CA LYS A 68 1.80 15.23 -2.57
C LYS A 68 0.77 14.17 -2.21
N THR A 69 1.20 12.91 -2.11
CA THR A 69 0.34 11.78 -1.76
C THR A 69 -0.26 11.96 -0.37
N LEU A 70 0.53 12.37 0.61
CA LEU A 70 0.07 12.64 1.98
C LEU A 70 -1.00 13.74 2.07
N LYS A 71 -1.10 14.61 1.06
CA LYS A 71 -2.10 15.69 0.97
C LYS A 71 -3.26 15.34 0.03
N SER A 72 -3.24 14.18 -0.62
CA SER A 72 -4.28 13.78 -1.56
C SER A 72 -5.38 12.99 -0.86
N ALA A 73 -6.56 12.97 -1.47
CA ALA A 73 -7.68 12.14 -1.01
C ALA A 73 -7.40 10.62 -1.08
N ASP A 74 -6.28 10.20 -1.71
CA ASP A 74 -5.89 8.79 -1.73
C ASP A 74 -5.55 8.30 -0.30
N MET A 75 -5.11 9.19 0.60
CA MET A 75 -4.83 8.84 2.00
C MET A 75 -6.08 8.41 2.76
N ASN A 76 -7.25 8.92 2.41
CA ASN A 76 -8.51 8.58 3.08
C ASN A 76 -8.81 7.08 2.99
N SER A 77 -8.28 6.40 1.95
CA SER A 77 -8.43 4.95 1.83
C SER A 77 -7.73 4.17 2.95
N LEU A 78 -6.73 4.75 3.61
CA LEU A 78 -5.99 4.11 4.69
C LEU A 78 -6.64 4.29 6.07
N GLU A 79 -7.58 5.22 6.22
CA GLU A 79 -8.26 5.49 7.50
C GLU A 79 -9.11 4.30 7.98
N THR A 80 -9.50 3.41 7.07
CA THR A 80 -10.28 2.20 7.41
C THR A 80 -9.42 1.06 7.94
N LEU A 81 -8.09 1.19 7.92
CA LEU A 81 -7.16 0.10 8.27
C LEU A 81 -6.75 0.16 9.73
N ASN A 82 -6.72 -1.00 10.38
CA ASN A 82 -6.12 -1.19 11.70
C ASN A 82 -4.60 -1.38 11.59
N LEU A 83 -3.90 -0.29 11.25
CA LEU A 83 -2.44 -0.31 11.06
C LEU A 83 -1.71 -0.50 12.39
N LEU A 84 -0.75 -1.42 12.42
CA LEU A 84 0.06 -1.70 13.60
C LEU A 84 1.13 -0.62 13.86
N ASN A 85 1.45 0.20 12.86
CA ASN A 85 2.38 1.32 12.97
C ASN A 85 1.67 2.69 12.90
N ASN A 86 0.47 2.80 13.48
CA ASN A 86 -0.31 4.04 13.54
C ASN A 86 0.11 5.01 14.67
N ASN A 87 1.06 4.64 15.53
CA ASN A 87 1.53 5.44 16.68
C ASN A 87 2.98 5.91 16.52
N ILE A 88 3.31 6.63 15.45
CA ILE A 88 4.65 7.24 15.26
C ILE A 88 4.58 8.74 15.55
#